data_AF-A0A1M5PHY6-F1
#
_entry.id   AF-A0A1M5PHY6-F1
#
_cell.length_a   1.000
_cell.length_b   1.000
_cell.length_c   1.000
_cell.angle_alpha   90.00
_cell.angle_beta   90.00
_cell.angle_gamma   90.00
#
_symmetry.space_group_name_H-M   'P 1'
#
loop_
_entity.id
_entity.type
_entity.pdbx_description
1 polymer ?
#
loop_
_entity_poly.entity_id
_entity_poly.type
_entity_poly.pdbx_seq_one_letter_code
_entity_poly.pdbx_strand_id
1 'polypeptide(L)'
;MAQQMSARNPRYKRILLKLSGEALMGSEDFGIDPKVLDRMALEVGQLVGIGVEVGLVIGGGNLFRGAALSAAGMDRVTGDHMGMLATVMNSLAMRDALERSNIPALVMSAISMVGVTDHYDRRKAMRHLKSGEVVIFSAGTGNPFFTTDSAACLRAIEIHADVVLKATKVDGVYTADPFKDPNAEKFEQLTYDDVLDRKLGVMDLTAICLCRDHNMPLRVFNMNKPGALLNIVLGGAEGTLIEEQNQ
;
A
#
# COMPACT_ATOMS: atom_id res chain seq x y z
N MET A 1 -25.10 -29.44 4.01
CA MET A 1 -25.41 -28.44 5.07
C MET A 1 -24.37 -27.34 4.98
N ALA A 2 -24.70 -26.25 4.28
CA ALA A 2 -23.84 -25.08 4.18
C ALA A 2 -23.92 -24.32 5.50
N GLN A 3 -22.86 -24.34 6.29
CA GLN A 3 -22.76 -23.48 7.47
C GLN A 3 -22.75 -22.03 7.00
N GLN A 4 -23.75 -21.27 7.47
CA GLN A 4 -23.80 -19.82 7.37
C GLN A 4 -22.49 -19.24 7.90
N MET A 5 -21.66 -18.68 7.01
CA MET A 5 -20.64 -17.72 7.42
C MET A 5 -21.40 -16.54 8.03
N SER A 6 -21.39 -16.41 9.36
CA SER A 6 -21.88 -15.21 10.02
C SER A 6 -21.15 -14.02 9.39
N ALA A 7 -21.89 -13.08 8.79
CA ALA A 7 -21.32 -11.88 8.21
C ALA A 7 -20.61 -11.09 9.32
N ARG A 8 -19.29 -11.29 9.47
CA ARG A 8 -18.48 -10.45 10.32
C ARG A 8 -18.40 -9.10 9.62
N ASN A 9 -19.01 -8.08 10.19
CA ASN A 9 -18.84 -6.73 9.69
C ASN A 9 -17.36 -6.36 9.74
N PRO A 10 -16.78 -5.84 8.66
CA PRO A 10 -15.39 -5.43 8.66
C PRO A 10 -15.20 -4.25 9.63
N ARG A 11 -14.10 -4.26 10.38
CA ARG A 11 -13.70 -3.15 11.27
C ARG A 11 -13.44 -1.87 10.47
N TYR A 12 -12.91 -2.02 9.27
CA TYR A 12 -12.62 -0.91 8.35
C TYR A 12 -13.54 -1.01 7.14
N LYS A 13 -14.25 0.07 6.84
CA LYS A 13 -15.10 0.18 5.65
C LYS A 13 -14.27 0.53 4.41
N ARG A 14 -13.31 1.44 4.55
CA ARG A 14 -12.41 1.86 3.46
C ARG A 14 -10.97 1.74 3.91
N ILE A 15 -10.14 1.12 3.09
CA ILE A 15 -8.71 1.00 3.35
C ILE A 15 -7.89 1.59 2.22
N LEU A 16 -6.66 1.98 2.52
CA LEU A 16 -5.63 2.14 1.51
C LEU A 16 -4.51 1.12 1.74
N LEU A 17 -4.40 0.15 0.85
CA LEU A 17 -3.36 -0.86 0.88
C LEU A 17 -2.16 -0.41 0.03
N LYS A 18 -1.01 -0.26 0.69
CA LYS A 18 0.26 0.09 0.07
C LYS A 18 1.12 -1.16 -0.09
N LEU A 19 1.46 -1.50 -1.32
CA LEU A 19 2.39 -2.56 -1.69
C LEU A 19 3.75 -1.97 -2.08
N SER A 20 4.84 -2.58 -1.64
CA SER A 20 6.15 -2.31 -2.26
C SER A 20 6.18 -2.88 -3.67
N GLY A 21 6.86 -2.21 -4.60
CA GLY A 21 7.09 -2.77 -5.94
C GLY A 21 7.84 -4.09 -5.88
N GLU A 22 8.83 -4.18 -4.97
CA GLU A 22 9.59 -5.41 -4.73
C GLU A 22 8.73 -6.59 -4.28
N ALA A 23 7.57 -6.33 -3.68
CA ALA A 23 6.65 -7.39 -3.28
C ALA A 23 6.09 -8.12 -4.50
N LEU A 24 6.03 -7.46 -5.68
CA LEU A 24 5.56 -8.04 -6.93
C LEU A 24 6.60 -8.93 -7.63
N MET A 25 7.87 -8.93 -7.23
CA MET A 25 8.90 -9.73 -7.90
C MET A 25 8.80 -11.22 -7.58
N GLY A 26 8.14 -11.61 -6.48
CA GLY A 26 8.07 -13.00 -6.06
C GLY A 26 9.45 -13.59 -5.82
N SER A 27 9.78 -14.65 -6.56
CA SER A 27 11.11 -15.29 -6.57
C SER A 27 12.09 -14.71 -7.58
N GLU A 28 11.63 -13.80 -8.45
CA GLU A 28 12.46 -13.18 -9.49
C GLU A 28 13.29 -12.01 -8.92
N ASP A 29 14.40 -11.71 -9.58
CA ASP A 29 15.28 -10.59 -9.20
C ASP A 29 14.81 -9.24 -9.77
N PHE A 30 13.92 -9.27 -10.77
CA PHE A 30 13.43 -8.11 -11.50
C PHE A 30 12.06 -8.39 -12.12
N GLY A 31 11.24 -7.34 -12.30
CA GLY A 31 9.98 -7.45 -13.02
C GLY A 31 8.79 -7.75 -12.12
N ILE A 32 7.83 -8.51 -12.65
CA ILE A 32 6.56 -8.82 -11.98
C ILE A 32 6.30 -10.33 -12.12
N ASP A 33 6.13 -11.01 -10.99
CA ASP A 33 5.73 -12.42 -10.94
C ASP A 33 4.20 -12.52 -11.05
N PRO A 34 3.67 -13.16 -12.12
CA PRO A 34 2.23 -13.34 -12.30
C PRO A 34 1.55 -14.07 -11.12
N LYS A 35 2.25 -14.99 -10.45
CA LYS A 35 1.69 -15.72 -9.30
C LYS A 35 1.41 -14.80 -8.12
N VAL A 36 2.27 -13.80 -7.93
CA VAL A 36 2.06 -12.79 -6.88
C VAL A 36 0.87 -11.90 -7.23
N LEU A 37 0.74 -11.48 -8.49
CA LEU A 37 -0.41 -10.70 -8.93
C LEU A 37 -1.72 -11.46 -8.71
N ASP A 38 -1.79 -12.73 -9.13
CA ASP A 38 -2.99 -13.55 -8.98
C ASP A 38 -3.35 -13.75 -7.50
N ARG A 39 -2.34 -13.98 -6.63
CA ARG A 39 -2.55 -14.06 -5.17
C ARG A 39 -3.10 -12.75 -4.61
N MET A 40 -2.53 -11.61 -5.02
CA MET A 40 -2.96 -10.29 -4.55
C MET A 40 -4.37 -9.95 -5.03
N ALA A 41 -4.71 -10.28 -6.28
CA ALA A 41 -6.05 -10.09 -6.82
C ALA A 41 -7.08 -10.90 -6.01
N LEU A 42 -6.75 -12.14 -5.62
CA LEU A 42 -7.61 -12.96 -4.78
C LEU A 42 -7.82 -12.35 -3.39
N GLU A 43 -6.75 -11.91 -2.72
CA GLU A 43 -6.85 -11.29 -1.38
C GLU A 43 -7.64 -9.97 -1.41
N VAL A 44 -7.43 -9.13 -2.42
CA VAL A 44 -8.23 -7.91 -2.62
C VAL A 44 -9.68 -8.26 -2.93
N GLY A 45 -9.94 -9.26 -3.77
CA GLY A 45 -11.27 -9.73 -4.11
C GLY A 45 -12.06 -10.22 -2.90
N GLN A 46 -11.40 -10.87 -1.94
CA GLN A 46 -12.02 -11.27 -0.68
C GLN A 46 -12.52 -10.06 0.12
N LEU A 47 -11.77 -8.95 0.14
CA LEU A 47 -12.18 -7.73 0.81
C LEU A 47 -13.36 -7.05 0.11
N VAL A 48 -13.29 -6.92 -1.21
CA VAL A 48 -14.38 -6.36 -2.02
C VAL A 48 -15.66 -7.20 -1.85
N GLY A 49 -15.53 -8.52 -1.82
CA GLY A 49 -16.65 -9.46 -1.60
C GLY A 49 -17.36 -9.33 -0.26
N ILE A 50 -16.71 -8.73 0.76
CA ILE A 50 -17.33 -8.41 2.06
C ILE A 50 -17.70 -6.92 2.19
N GLY A 51 -17.67 -6.16 1.09
CA GLY A 51 -18.12 -4.77 1.03
C GLY A 51 -17.09 -3.73 1.46
N VAL A 52 -15.80 -4.08 1.52
CA VAL A 52 -14.73 -3.15 1.84
C VAL A 52 -14.33 -2.37 0.59
N GLU A 53 -14.22 -1.05 0.72
CA GLU A 53 -13.76 -0.15 -0.33
C GLU A 53 -12.23 -0.11 -0.34
N VAL A 54 -11.59 -0.51 -1.44
CA VAL A 54 -10.13 -0.71 -1.49
C VAL A 54 -9.45 0.29 -2.42
N GLY A 55 -8.62 1.15 -1.84
CA GLY A 55 -7.59 1.92 -2.56
C GLY A 55 -6.25 1.18 -2.57
N LEU A 56 -5.53 1.19 -3.68
CA LEU A 56 -4.21 0.58 -3.83
C LEU A 56 -3.14 1.61 -4.20
N VAL A 57 -1.96 1.51 -3.58
CA VAL A 57 -0.74 2.21 -4.01
C VAL A 57 0.36 1.16 -4.16
N ILE A 58 1.05 1.15 -5.31
CA ILE A 58 2.09 0.16 -5.61
C ILE A 58 3.40 0.87 -5.91
N GLY A 59 4.47 0.50 -5.20
CA GLY A 59 5.83 1.00 -5.45
C GLY A 59 6.39 0.56 -6.81
N GLY A 60 7.46 1.22 -7.29
CA GLY A 60 8.12 0.93 -8.57
C GLY A 60 9.48 0.20 -8.45
N GLY A 61 9.90 -0.16 -7.24
CA GLY A 61 11.27 -0.63 -6.95
C GLY A 61 11.70 -1.93 -7.66
N ASN A 62 10.74 -2.70 -8.16
CA ASN A 62 10.96 -3.91 -8.95
C ASN A 62 11.36 -3.66 -10.40
N LEU A 63 11.02 -2.49 -10.95
CA LEU A 63 11.34 -2.09 -12.32
C LEU A 63 12.39 -0.98 -12.35
N PHE A 64 12.41 -0.13 -11.32
CA PHE A 64 13.30 1.00 -11.25
C PHE A 64 13.88 1.17 -9.84
N ARG A 65 15.20 1.00 -9.72
CA ARG A 65 15.95 1.21 -8.47
C ARG A 65 16.71 2.53 -8.53
N GLY A 66 16.02 3.64 -8.24
CA GLY A 66 16.55 5.00 -8.39
C GLY A 66 17.86 5.27 -7.64
N ALA A 67 18.08 4.63 -6.49
CA ALA A 67 19.32 4.80 -5.72
C ALA A 67 20.57 4.31 -6.48
N ALA A 68 20.49 3.19 -7.20
CA ALA A 68 21.62 2.65 -7.95
C ALA A 68 21.97 3.53 -9.17
N LEU A 69 20.95 4.06 -9.85
CA LEU A 69 21.15 4.93 -11.01
C LEU A 69 21.56 6.35 -10.62
N SER A 70 21.07 6.87 -9.49
CA SER A 70 21.54 8.14 -8.94
C SER A 70 23.01 8.04 -8.51
N ALA A 71 23.42 6.91 -7.90
CA ALA A 71 24.83 6.65 -7.63
C ALA A 71 25.69 6.56 -8.91
N ALA A 72 25.08 6.19 -10.04
CA ALA A 72 25.72 6.19 -11.36
C ALA A 72 25.69 7.57 -12.07
N GLY A 73 25.29 8.64 -11.38
CA GLY A 73 25.30 10.02 -11.89
C GLY A 73 24.01 10.48 -12.57
N MET A 74 22.92 9.70 -12.47
CA MET A 74 21.61 10.13 -12.98
C MET A 74 21.05 11.28 -12.13
N ASP A 75 20.51 12.28 -12.82
CA ASP A 75 19.77 13.37 -12.17
C ASP A 75 18.60 12.82 -11.35
N ARG A 76 18.44 13.35 -10.13
CA ARG A 76 17.47 12.86 -9.16
C ARG A 76 16.03 13.00 -9.65
N VAL A 77 15.69 14.13 -10.26
CA VAL A 77 14.34 14.38 -10.79
C VAL A 77 14.00 13.40 -11.90
N THR A 78 14.95 13.17 -12.80
CA THR A 78 14.80 12.18 -13.89
C THR A 78 14.59 10.78 -13.33
N GLY A 79 15.38 10.38 -12.33
CA GLY A 79 15.21 9.09 -11.67
C GLY A 79 13.84 8.94 -11.01
N ASP A 80 13.36 9.96 -10.30
CA ASP A 80 12.04 9.91 -9.67
C ASP A 80 10.90 9.85 -10.70
N HIS A 81 11.03 10.52 -11.86
CA HIS A 81 10.10 10.34 -12.98
C HIS A 81 10.07 8.90 -13.49
N MET A 82 11.23 8.28 -13.70
CA MET A 82 11.30 6.87 -14.10
C MET A 82 10.68 5.94 -13.04
N GLY A 83 10.91 6.23 -11.75
CA GLY A 83 10.25 5.55 -10.65
C GLY A 83 8.72 5.70 -10.68
N MET A 84 8.21 6.89 -10.96
CA MET A 84 6.77 7.12 -11.13
C MET A 84 6.20 6.34 -12.31
N LEU A 85 6.90 6.29 -13.46
CA LEU A 85 6.48 5.45 -14.60
C LEU A 85 6.45 3.96 -14.24
N ALA A 86 7.43 3.46 -13.48
CA ALA A 86 7.44 2.09 -12.99
C ALA A 86 6.21 1.76 -12.12
N THR A 87 5.75 2.71 -11.29
CA THR A 87 4.51 2.51 -10.51
C THR A 87 3.27 2.40 -11.41
N VAL A 88 3.23 3.13 -12.53
CA VAL A 88 2.15 3.04 -13.52
C VAL A 88 2.15 1.66 -14.19
N MET A 89 3.33 1.16 -14.59
CA MET A 89 3.46 -0.18 -15.17
C MET A 89 2.94 -1.27 -14.22
N ASN A 90 3.34 -1.22 -12.95
CA ASN A 90 2.83 -2.15 -11.94
C ASN A 90 1.32 -2.03 -11.72
N SER A 91 0.78 -0.81 -11.77
CA SER A 91 -0.65 -0.55 -11.59
C SER A 91 -1.48 -1.12 -12.74
N LEU A 92 -0.98 -1.03 -13.98
CA LEU A 92 -1.61 -1.65 -15.14
C LEU A 92 -1.63 -3.18 -15.02
N ALA A 93 -0.51 -3.78 -14.59
CA ALA A 93 -0.44 -5.22 -14.38
C ALA A 93 -1.39 -5.70 -13.27
N MET A 94 -1.51 -4.94 -12.17
CA MET A 94 -2.45 -5.24 -11.10
C MET A 94 -3.90 -5.06 -11.54
N ARG A 95 -4.23 -4.03 -12.33
CA ARG A 95 -5.58 -3.86 -12.90
C ARG A 95 -5.97 -5.07 -13.74
N ASP A 96 -5.10 -5.51 -14.64
CA ASP A 96 -5.34 -6.71 -15.47
C ASP A 96 -5.60 -7.96 -14.61
N ALA A 97 -4.79 -8.18 -13.58
CA ALA A 97 -4.98 -9.33 -12.68
C ALA A 97 -6.32 -9.30 -11.92
N LEU A 98 -6.75 -8.12 -11.48
CA LEU A 98 -8.06 -7.90 -10.86
C LEU A 98 -9.19 -8.14 -11.87
N GLU A 99 -9.08 -7.60 -13.08
CA GLU A 99 -10.07 -7.76 -14.15
C GLU A 99 -10.21 -9.23 -14.59
N ARG A 100 -9.09 -9.95 -14.75
CA ARG A 100 -9.09 -11.42 -15.00
C ARG A 100 -9.77 -12.21 -13.90
N SER A 101 -9.81 -11.67 -12.68
CA SER A 101 -10.48 -12.25 -11.52
C SER A 101 -11.93 -11.75 -11.35
N ASN A 102 -12.48 -11.05 -12.35
CA ASN A 102 -13.79 -10.40 -12.33
C ASN A 102 -13.98 -9.37 -11.20
N ILE A 103 -12.90 -8.70 -10.80
CA ILE A 103 -12.92 -7.62 -9.82
C ILE A 103 -12.79 -6.29 -10.57
N PRO A 104 -13.83 -5.46 -10.61
CA PRO A 104 -13.77 -4.14 -11.25
C PRO A 104 -12.67 -3.28 -10.64
N ALA A 105 -11.79 -2.76 -11.50
CA ALA A 105 -10.66 -1.94 -11.06
C ALA A 105 -10.34 -0.86 -12.09
N LEU A 106 -9.80 0.27 -11.62
CA LEU A 106 -9.23 1.29 -12.50
C LEU A 106 -7.93 1.85 -11.96
N VAL A 107 -7.14 2.45 -12.85
CA VAL A 107 -5.89 3.11 -12.53
C VAL A 107 -6.05 4.62 -12.68
N MET A 108 -5.72 5.35 -11.63
CA MET A 108 -5.65 6.80 -11.61
C MET A 108 -4.21 7.26 -11.36
N SER A 109 -3.63 7.97 -12.33
CA SER A 109 -2.27 8.47 -12.26
C SER A 109 -2.22 9.93 -11.80
N ALA A 110 -1.28 10.24 -10.91
CA ALA A 110 -0.96 11.63 -10.53
C ALA A 110 -0.38 12.44 -11.70
N ILE A 111 0.25 11.77 -12.69
CA ILE A 111 0.73 12.39 -13.93
C ILE A 111 -0.24 12.04 -15.06
N SER A 112 -0.72 13.04 -15.80
CA SER A 112 -1.67 12.82 -16.90
C SER A 112 -1.05 11.96 -18.01
N MET A 113 -1.74 10.86 -18.37
CA MET A 113 -1.32 9.90 -19.39
C MET A 113 -2.51 9.52 -20.28
N VAL A 114 -2.85 10.43 -21.19
CA VAL A 114 -4.01 10.28 -22.09
C VAL A 114 -3.91 8.97 -22.87
N GLY A 115 -4.97 8.16 -22.80
CA GLY A 115 -5.07 6.87 -23.48
C GLY A 115 -4.52 5.67 -22.70
N VAL A 116 -3.85 5.88 -21.55
CA VAL A 116 -3.28 4.80 -20.75
C VAL A 116 -4.00 4.65 -19.40
N THR A 117 -4.15 5.76 -18.67
CA THR A 117 -4.81 5.78 -17.35
C THR A 117 -5.65 7.03 -17.20
N ASP A 118 -6.63 6.99 -16.31
CA ASP A 118 -7.32 8.21 -15.89
C ASP A 118 -6.37 9.11 -15.10
N HIS A 119 -6.54 10.43 -15.24
CA HIS A 119 -5.89 11.36 -14.33
C HIS A 119 -6.57 11.31 -12.97
N TYR A 120 -5.78 11.35 -11.89
CA TYR A 120 -6.33 11.36 -10.54
C TYR A 120 -7.29 12.52 -10.32
N ASP A 121 -8.52 12.17 -9.97
CA ASP A 121 -9.54 13.08 -9.50
C ASP A 121 -10.18 12.48 -8.25
N ARG A 122 -10.03 13.19 -7.12
CA ARG A 122 -10.53 12.75 -5.82
C ARG A 122 -12.02 12.41 -5.85
N ARG A 123 -12.85 13.21 -6.51
CA ARG A 123 -14.31 13.02 -6.54
C ARG A 123 -14.68 11.81 -7.38
N LYS A 124 -13.95 11.54 -8.47
CA LYS A 124 -14.10 10.30 -9.25
C LYS A 124 -13.66 9.09 -8.43
N ALA A 125 -12.48 9.13 -7.82
CA ALA A 125 -11.97 8.05 -6.98
C ALA A 125 -12.97 7.64 -5.90
N MET A 126 -13.53 8.63 -5.19
CA MET A 126 -14.56 8.40 -4.18
C MET A 126 -15.86 7.79 -4.72
N ARG A 127 -16.23 8.05 -5.98
CA ARG A 127 -17.41 7.42 -6.60
C ARG A 127 -17.15 5.95 -6.93
N HIS A 128 -15.99 5.65 -7.52
CA HIS A 128 -15.60 4.28 -7.85
C HIS A 128 -15.43 3.40 -6.60
N LEU A 129 -14.79 3.93 -5.55
CA LEU A 129 -14.67 3.22 -4.27
C LEU A 129 -16.05 2.87 -3.69
N LYS A 130 -17.00 3.81 -3.75
CA LYS A 130 -18.38 3.60 -3.27
C LYS A 130 -19.19 2.62 -4.13
N SER A 131 -18.87 2.46 -5.41
CA SER A 131 -19.50 1.45 -6.29
C SER A 131 -18.88 0.05 -6.13
N GLY A 132 -17.88 -0.10 -5.25
CA GLY A 132 -17.19 -1.37 -5.01
C GLY A 132 -16.05 -1.64 -6.00
N GLU A 133 -15.64 -0.66 -6.79
CA GLU A 133 -14.48 -0.78 -7.68
C GLU A 133 -13.18 -0.52 -6.91
N VAL A 134 -12.14 -1.27 -7.24
CA VAL A 134 -10.80 -1.06 -6.70
C VAL A 134 -10.15 0.11 -7.43
N VAL A 135 -9.66 1.11 -6.67
CA VAL A 135 -8.97 2.27 -7.26
C VAL A 135 -7.47 2.17 -7.01
N ILE A 136 -6.69 2.04 -8.08
CA ILE A 136 -5.22 1.96 -8.02
C ILE A 136 -4.64 3.34 -8.30
N PHE A 137 -3.99 3.94 -7.32
CA PHE A 137 -3.29 5.22 -7.44
C PHE A 137 -1.84 5.00 -7.86
N SER A 138 -1.47 5.60 -8.99
CA SER A 138 -0.15 5.47 -9.60
C SER A 138 0.54 6.84 -9.78
N ALA A 139 1.82 6.79 -10.15
CA ALA A 139 2.73 7.94 -10.21
C ALA A 139 2.90 8.69 -8.88
N GLY A 140 2.64 8.04 -7.75
CA GLY A 140 2.87 8.58 -6.41
C GLY A 140 2.15 9.92 -6.16
N THR A 141 2.90 10.92 -5.69
CA THR A 141 2.39 12.29 -5.49
C THR A 141 2.40 13.12 -6.78
N GLY A 142 2.96 12.58 -7.87
CA GLY A 142 3.23 13.30 -9.11
C GLY A 142 4.46 14.21 -9.05
N ASN A 143 5.17 14.25 -7.92
CA ASN A 143 6.31 15.12 -7.70
C ASN A 143 7.58 14.32 -7.36
N PRO A 144 8.75 14.71 -7.90
CA PRO A 144 10.03 14.22 -7.42
C PRO A 144 10.25 14.50 -5.92
N PHE A 145 11.23 13.82 -5.33
CA PHE A 145 11.62 13.92 -3.91
C PHE A 145 10.67 13.28 -2.89
N PHE A 146 9.51 12.79 -3.33
CA PHE A 146 8.56 12.05 -2.48
C PHE A 146 8.65 10.54 -2.71
N THR A 147 8.29 9.77 -1.69
CA THR A 147 8.22 8.31 -1.80
C THR A 147 6.80 7.85 -2.10
N THR A 148 6.64 6.55 -2.39
CA THR A 148 5.32 5.92 -2.50
C THR A 148 4.62 5.75 -1.16
N ASP A 149 5.35 5.80 -0.04
CA ASP A 149 4.74 5.85 1.29
C ASP A 149 4.08 7.22 1.53
N SER A 150 4.74 8.33 1.11
CA SER A 150 4.14 9.66 1.18
C SER A 150 2.86 9.75 0.33
N ALA A 151 2.87 9.14 -0.87
CA ALA A 151 1.69 9.04 -1.72
C ALA A 151 0.57 8.22 -1.09
N ALA A 152 0.89 7.13 -0.39
CA ALA A 152 -0.09 6.31 0.30
C ALA A 152 -0.78 7.09 1.43
N CYS A 153 -0.03 7.72 2.34
CA CYS A 153 -0.64 8.58 3.37
C CYS A 153 -1.51 9.68 2.74
N LEU A 154 -1.00 10.39 1.71
CA LEU A 154 -1.75 11.44 1.03
C LEU A 154 -3.08 10.95 0.45
N ARG A 155 -3.04 9.87 -0.34
CA ARG A 155 -4.25 9.34 -0.98
C ARG A 155 -5.23 8.79 0.04
N ALA A 156 -4.75 8.16 1.12
CA ALA A 156 -5.60 7.64 2.19
C ALA A 156 -6.39 8.76 2.88
N ILE A 157 -5.72 9.88 3.17
CA ILE A 157 -6.35 11.07 3.76
C ILE A 157 -7.38 11.66 2.80
N GLU A 158 -7.02 11.83 1.52
CA GLU A 158 -7.93 12.40 0.53
C GLU A 158 -9.19 11.55 0.32
N ILE A 159 -9.05 10.22 0.28
CA ILE A 159 -10.18 9.32 0.10
C ILE A 159 -10.90 9.00 1.42
N HIS A 160 -10.48 9.57 2.55
CA HIS A 160 -11.02 9.22 3.88
C HIS A 160 -11.02 7.70 4.11
N ALA A 161 -9.85 7.08 3.94
CA ALA A 161 -9.64 5.72 4.38
C ALA A 161 -9.65 5.66 5.92
N ASP A 162 -10.10 4.54 6.46
CA ASP A 162 -10.11 4.30 7.90
C ASP A 162 -8.73 3.86 8.42
N VAL A 163 -7.88 3.34 7.52
CA VAL A 163 -6.51 2.90 7.83
C VAL A 163 -5.65 2.80 6.56
N VAL A 164 -4.36 3.11 6.71
CA VAL A 164 -3.30 2.76 5.75
C VAL A 164 -2.72 1.41 6.12
N LEU A 165 -2.76 0.44 5.22
CA LEU A 165 -2.15 -0.88 5.40
C LEU A 165 -0.85 -0.94 4.60
N LYS A 166 0.30 -0.94 5.27
CA LYS A 166 1.60 -1.09 4.63
C LYS A 166 2.04 -2.56 4.63
N ALA A 167 1.99 -3.16 3.45
CA ALA A 167 2.50 -4.50 3.21
C ALA A 167 4.03 -4.50 3.16
N THR A 168 4.65 -5.35 3.96
CA THR A 168 6.11 -5.55 4.00
C THR A 168 6.48 -7.03 4.02
N LYS A 169 7.79 -7.33 4.01
CA LYS A 169 8.33 -8.69 4.17
C LYS A 169 8.42 -9.12 5.64
N VAL A 170 8.49 -8.17 6.57
CA VAL A 170 8.47 -8.40 8.02
C VAL A 170 7.03 -8.30 8.52
N ASP A 171 6.73 -8.91 9.67
CA ASP A 171 5.39 -8.99 10.23
C ASP A 171 5.03 -7.85 11.18
N GLY A 172 5.78 -6.76 11.18
CA GLY A 172 5.51 -5.59 12.00
C GLY A 172 6.68 -4.61 12.02
N VAL A 173 6.64 -3.69 12.98
CA VAL A 173 7.73 -2.78 13.32
C VAL A 173 8.52 -3.36 14.47
N TYR A 174 9.85 -3.31 14.35
CA TYR A 174 10.80 -3.89 15.29
C TYR A 174 11.74 -2.82 15.86
N THR A 175 12.37 -3.12 17.00
CA THR A 175 13.44 -2.30 17.60
C THR A 175 14.64 -2.12 16.66
N ALA A 176 14.94 -3.14 15.86
CA ALA A 176 16.02 -3.19 14.87
C ALA A 176 15.61 -4.07 13.67
N ASP A 177 16.44 -4.14 12.62
CA ASP A 177 16.18 -5.03 11.48
C ASP A 177 16.25 -6.50 11.93
N PRO A 178 15.14 -7.25 11.93
CA PRO A 178 15.10 -8.61 12.46
C PRO A 178 15.88 -9.62 11.61
N PHE A 179 16.26 -9.26 10.37
CA PHE A 179 17.14 -10.09 9.56
C PHE A 179 18.63 -9.91 9.89
N LYS A 180 18.99 -8.87 10.64
CA LYS A 180 20.37 -8.54 11.00
C LYS A 180 20.63 -8.64 12.50
N ASP A 181 19.64 -8.31 13.32
CA ASP A 181 19.73 -8.34 14.77
C ASP A 181 18.79 -9.43 15.34
N PRO A 182 19.34 -10.51 15.92
CA PRO A 182 18.52 -11.57 16.51
C PRO A 182 17.79 -11.14 17.79
N ASN A 183 18.16 -10.00 18.40
CA ASN A 183 17.48 -9.45 19.57
C ASN A 183 16.41 -8.42 19.19
N ALA A 184 16.06 -8.31 17.91
CA ALA A 184 15.01 -7.41 17.46
C ALA A 184 13.65 -7.83 18.05
N GLU A 185 13.02 -6.93 18.80
CA GLU A 185 11.71 -7.14 19.42
C GLU A 185 10.63 -6.41 18.62
N LYS A 186 9.50 -7.09 18.40
CA LYS A 186 8.36 -6.56 17.65
C LYS A 186 7.44 -5.76 18.57
N PHE A 187 6.95 -4.63 18.07
CA PHE A 187 5.88 -3.88 18.72
C PHE A 187 4.51 -4.36 18.23
N GLU A 188 3.52 -4.42 19.12
CA GLU A 188 2.13 -4.63 18.72
C GLU A 188 1.43 -3.31 18.42
N GLN A 189 1.71 -2.28 19.21
CA GLN A 189 1.16 -0.93 19.10
C GLN A 189 2.24 0.12 19.33
N LEU A 190 2.15 1.24 18.61
CA LEU A 190 3.02 2.40 18.73
C LEU A 190 2.20 3.67 18.54
N THR A 191 2.64 4.76 19.16
CA THR A 191 2.21 6.10 18.76
C THR A 191 3.09 6.66 17.65
N TYR A 192 2.66 7.73 16.98
CA TYR A 192 3.51 8.41 16.01
C TYR A 192 4.72 9.06 16.69
N ASP A 193 4.58 9.57 17.92
CA ASP A 193 5.71 10.08 18.69
C ASP A 193 6.73 8.97 19.01
N ASP A 194 6.28 7.75 19.36
CA ASP A 194 7.19 6.62 19.56
C ASP A 194 8.03 6.31 18.31
N VAL A 195 7.39 6.35 17.14
CA VAL A 195 8.06 6.10 15.85
C VAL A 195 9.13 7.15 15.57
N LEU A 196 8.82 8.42 15.86
CA LEU A 196 9.71 9.57 15.63
C LEU A 196 10.88 9.60 16.62
N ASP A 197 10.59 9.49 17.91
CA ASP A 197 11.59 9.57 18.98
C ASP A 197 12.61 8.43 18.90
N ARG A 198 12.13 7.24 18.54
CA ARG A 198 12.97 6.04 18.42
C ARG A 198 13.52 5.83 17.02
N LYS A 199 13.19 6.72 16.07
CA LYS A 199 13.64 6.68 14.66
C LYS A 199 13.39 5.33 14.00
N LEU A 200 12.22 4.74 14.22
CA LEU A 200 11.88 3.41 13.70
C LEU A 200 11.70 3.48 12.18
N GLY A 201 12.28 2.52 11.46
CA GLY A 201 12.27 2.45 9.99
C GLY A 201 10.93 2.00 9.39
N VAL A 202 9.85 2.75 9.64
CA VAL A 202 8.49 2.40 9.22
C VAL A 202 8.19 2.88 7.79
N MET A 203 8.31 4.18 7.58
CA MET A 203 8.15 4.91 6.31
C MET A 203 9.14 6.08 6.33
N ASP A 204 9.22 6.87 5.25
CA ASP A 204 9.90 8.16 5.32
C ASP A 204 9.22 9.11 6.32
N LEU A 205 10.00 10.02 6.88
CA LEU A 205 9.56 10.97 7.89
C LEU A 205 8.35 11.81 7.41
N THR A 206 8.34 12.21 6.14
CA THR A 206 7.26 13.02 5.56
C THR A 206 5.93 12.27 5.58
N ALA A 207 5.93 10.97 5.24
CA ALA A 207 4.75 10.13 5.32
C ALA A 207 4.25 9.97 6.77
N ILE A 208 5.17 9.74 7.71
CA ILE A 208 4.83 9.61 9.14
C ILE A 208 4.19 10.90 9.68
N CYS A 209 4.80 12.06 9.42
CA CYS A 209 4.23 13.35 9.85
C CYS A 209 2.85 13.59 9.24
N LEU A 210 2.68 13.29 7.94
CA LEU A 210 1.39 13.49 7.28
C LEU A 210 0.29 12.59 7.87
N CYS A 211 0.62 11.33 8.17
CA CYS A 211 -0.31 10.41 8.81
C CYS A 211 -0.64 10.84 10.26
N ARG A 212 0.37 11.33 11.03
CA ARG A 212 0.20 11.93 12.36
C ARG A 212 -0.74 13.14 12.37
N ASP A 213 -0.44 14.15 11.54
CA ASP A 213 -1.16 15.44 11.53
C ASP A 213 -2.66 15.28 11.20
N HIS A 214 -3.01 14.18 10.55
CA HIS A 214 -4.38 13.85 10.16
C HIS A 214 -5.00 12.70 10.97
N ASN A 215 -4.35 12.25 12.06
CA ASN A 215 -4.80 11.12 12.89
C ASN A 215 -5.14 9.87 12.04
N MET A 216 -4.41 9.64 10.95
CA MET A 216 -4.66 8.53 10.04
C MET A 216 -4.03 7.27 10.64
N PRO A 217 -4.78 6.21 10.96
CA PRO A 217 -4.17 4.98 11.48
C PRO A 217 -3.31 4.30 10.42
N LEU A 218 -2.15 3.80 10.82
CA LEU A 218 -1.21 3.06 9.98
C LEU A 218 -0.99 1.67 10.55
N ARG A 219 -1.06 0.63 9.72
CA ARG A 219 -0.75 -0.73 10.12
C ARG A 219 0.29 -1.37 9.22
N VAL A 220 1.38 -1.83 9.82
CA VAL A 220 2.47 -2.54 9.13
C VAL A 220 2.30 -4.03 9.33
N PHE A 221 2.30 -4.82 8.26
CA PHE A 221 2.10 -6.27 8.33
C PHE A 221 2.87 -7.03 7.25
N ASN A 222 2.98 -8.36 7.43
CA ASN A 222 3.60 -9.25 6.44
C ASN A 222 2.56 -9.71 5.42
N MET A 223 2.75 -9.34 4.16
CA MET A 223 1.85 -9.72 3.07
C MET A 223 2.05 -11.16 2.56
N ASN A 224 3.16 -11.81 2.95
CA ASN A 224 3.39 -13.20 2.59
C ASN A 224 2.63 -14.18 3.50
N LYS A 225 2.05 -13.71 4.60
CA LYS A 225 1.21 -14.52 5.48
C LYS A 225 -0.21 -14.58 4.90
N PRO A 226 -0.65 -15.73 4.34
CA PRO A 226 -1.96 -15.82 3.71
C PRO A 226 -3.08 -15.47 4.70
N GLY A 227 -4.04 -14.67 4.25
CA GLY A 227 -5.19 -14.25 5.07
C GLY A 227 -4.88 -13.17 6.11
N ALA A 228 -3.64 -12.68 6.22
CA ALA A 228 -3.30 -11.59 7.13
C ALA A 228 -4.11 -10.31 6.83
N LEU A 229 -4.26 -9.97 5.54
CA LEU A 229 -5.02 -8.80 5.12
C LEU A 229 -6.50 -8.89 5.55
N LEU A 230 -7.15 -10.03 5.31
CA LEU A 230 -8.53 -10.27 5.75
C LEU A 230 -8.64 -10.22 7.28
N ASN A 231 -7.71 -10.84 8.00
CA ASN A 231 -7.72 -10.83 9.46
C ASN A 231 -7.62 -9.40 10.03
N ILE A 232 -6.76 -8.55 9.45
CA ILE A 232 -6.63 -7.14 9.82
C ILE A 232 -7.95 -6.39 9.62
N VAL A 233 -8.58 -6.55 8.46
CA VAL A 233 -9.82 -5.85 8.12
C VAL A 233 -10.98 -6.31 8.99
N LEU A 234 -10.95 -7.55 9.49
CA LEU A 234 -11.89 -8.07 10.48
C LEU A 234 -11.56 -7.70 11.93
N GLY A 235 -10.50 -6.91 12.16
CA GLY A 235 -10.12 -6.42 13.49
C GLY A 235 -9.12 -7.30 14.26
N GLY A 236 -8.50 -8.28 13.61
CA GLY A 236 -7.44 -9.11 14.19
C GLY A 236 -6.18 -8.34 14.56
N ALA A 237 -5.28 -8.99 15.29
CA ALA A 237 -4.06 -8.41 15.89
C ALA A 237 -2.79 -8.52 15.01
N GLU A 238 -2.92 -8.85 13.72
CA GLU A 238 -1.75 -8.99 12.82
C GLU A 238 -0.93 -7.69 12.70
N GLY A 239 0.38 -7.79 12.57
CA GLY A 239 1.19 -6.60 12.34
C GLY A 239 1.45 -5.76 13.57
N THR A 240 1.81 -4.50 13.32
CA THR A 240 1.92 -3.42 14.31
C THR A 240 0.96 -2.31 13.94
N LEU A 241 0.13 -1.87 14.87
CA LEU A 241 -0.75 -0.72 14.69
C LEU A 241 -0.04 0.55 15.19
N ILE A 242 -0.09 1.61 14.38
CA ILE A 242 0.44 2.93 14.70
C ILE A 242 -0.73 3.91 14.61
N GLU A 243 -1.08 4.52 15.73
CA GLU A 243 -2.18 5.48 15.80
C GLU A 243 -1.91 6.51 16.91
N GLU A 244 -2.55 7.67 16.83
CA GLU A 244 -2.54 8.61 17.95
C GLU A 244 -3.31 8.03 19.14
N GLN A 245 -2.82 8.25 20.36
CA GLN A 245 -3.61 7.94 21.54
C GLN A 245 -4.75 8.96 21.62
N ASN A 246 -6.00 8.47 21.58
CA ASN A 246 -7.15 9.32 21.88
C ASN A 246 -6.93 9.92 23.29
N GLN A 247 -6.89 11.26 23.36
CA GLN A 247 -7.06 12.00 24.61
C GLN A 247 -8.49 11.85 25.14
#